data_AF-A0A925UE94-F1
#
_entry.id   AF-A0A925UE94-F1
#
_cell.length_a   1.000
_cell.length_b   1.000
_cell.length_c   1.000
_cell.angle_alpha   90.00
_cell.angle_beta   90.00
_cell.angle_gamma   90.00
#
_symmetry.space_group_name_H-M   'P 1'
#
loop_
_entity.id
_entity.type
_entity.pdbx_description
1 polymer ?
#
loop_
_entity_poly.entity_id
_entity_poly.type
_entity_poly.pdbx_seq_one_letter_code
_entity_poly.pdbx_strand_id
1 'polypeptide(L)'
;YNLVDEDWGYWKDGDRDHWDLMKELVDYSAKKGVKIWVWKAYPDRKGIDGLHDPAKREAFFKKCKEIGIAGMKLDFFDSEDQKIIQFYQAALRDAAKYQLMINFHGANKPTGETRTWPNEMTREAVRGLENNPPWALANTILPFTRYLAGHADFTPVHFGKRIGEVTWSHHIATMVIYTSPFFCIGAEPQDILDNPAKDLIKSIPAVWDETIVLSQSKIGEVAVYARRKGDAWFLAVVNGLKEPRSLTVDLSFLKKGSYKFSQMKDDQSKQAAAIVLNSEVTSNTMLNIQLNPAGGFVGRFDKK
;
A
#
# COMPACT_ATOMS: atom_id res chain seq x y z
N TYR A 1 3.46 -10.36 -5.71
CA TYR A 1 2.64 -11.21 -4.83
C TYR A 1 1.20 -11.12 -5.31
N ASN A 2 0.40 -12.15 -5.11
CA ASN A 2 -1.07 -12.07 -5.23
C ASN A 2 -1.69 -12.49 -3.90
N LEU A 3 -2.68 -11.72 -3.44
CA LEU A 3 -3.48 -12.06 -2.27
C LEU A 3 -4.76 -12.78 -2.74
N VAL A 4 -5.00 -13.96 -2.18
CA VAL A 4 -6.32 -14.60 -2.22
C VAL A 4 -7.05 -14.17 -0.96
N ASP A 5 -8.06 -13.33 -1.13
CA ASP A 5 -8.82 -12.76 -0.02
C ASP A 5 -9.90 -13.74 0.52
N GLU A 6 -10.88 -13.25 1.27
CA GLU A 6 -11.95 -14.04 1.90
C GLU A 6 -12.63 -15.05 0.94
N ASP A 7 -13.24 -16.09 1.52
CA ASP A 7 -14.06 -17.11 0.87
C ASP A 7 -13.31 -18.24 0.12
N TRP A 8 -11.97 -18.22 0.03
CA TRP A 8 -11.21 -19.34 -0.55
C TRP A 8 -11.38 -20.67 0.19
N GLY A 9 -11.76 -20.64 1.48
CA GLY A 9 -12.05 -21.85 2.26
C GLY A 9 -13.27 -22.64 1.76
N TYR A 10 -14.09 -22.05 0.89
CA TYR A 10 -15.21 -22.73 0.23
C TYR A 10 -14.86 -23.31 -1.14
N TRP A 11 -13.64 -23.09 -1.63
CA TRP A 11 -13.23 -23.62 -2.92
C TRP A 11 -13.33 -25.15 -2.94
N LYS A 12 -13.94 -25.66 -4.02
CA LYS A 12 -14.13 -27.08 -4.25
C LYS A 12 -14.21 -27.35 -5.75
N ASP A 13 -13.57 -28.43 -6.19
CA ASP A 13 -13.59 -28.92 -7.57
C ASP A 13 -13.64 -30.45 -7.57
N GLY A 14 -14.84 -31.01 -7.70
CA GLY A 14 -15.06 -32.44 -7.49
C GLY A 14 -14.68 -32.88 -6.06
N ASP A 15 -13.75 -33.83 -5.98
CA ASP A 15 -13.22 -34.36 -4.70
C ASP A 15 -12.11 -33.50 -4.10
N ARG A 16 -11.63 -32.48 -4.83
CA ARG A 16 -10.55 -31.60 -4.39
C ARG A 16 -11.07 -30.52 -3.45
N ASP A 17 -10.36 -30.31 -2.36
CA ASP A 17 -10.71 -29.28 -1.37
C ASP A 17 -10.01 -27.93 -1.65
N HIS A 18 -10.25 -26.96 -0.77
CA HIS A 18 -9.66 -25.62 -0.86
C HIS A 18 -8.13 -25.64 -0.77
N TRP A 19 -7.53 -26.60 -0.06
CA TRP A 19 -6.07 -26.73 0.02
C TRP A 19 -5.47 -27.32 -1.26
N ASP A 20 -6.15 -28.28 -1.89
CA ASP A 20 -5.72 -28.82 -3.18
C ASP A 20 -5.74 -27.73 -4.27
N LEU A 21 -6.78 -26.89 -4.26
CA LEU A 21 -6.94 -25.78 -5.20
C LEU A 21 -5.94 -24.64 -4.90
N MET A 22 -5.74 -24.31 -3.62
CA MET A 22 -4.72 -23.34 -3.21
C MET A 22 -3.31 -23.80 -3.59
N LYS A 23 -2.99 -25.09 -3.42
CA LYS A 23 -1.69 -25.65 -3.81
C LYS A 23 -1.48 -25.56 -5.32
N GLU A 24 -2.48 -25.89 -6.13
CA GLU A 24 -2.41 -25.73 -7.58
C GLU A 24 -2.10 -24.26 -7.96
N LEU A 25 -2.80 -23.30 -7.35
CA LEU A 25 -2.58 -21.88 -7.58
C LEU A 25 -1.17 -21.45 -7.18
N VAL A 26 -0.65 -21.93 -6.05
CA VAL A 26 0.73 -21.65 -5.62
C VAL A 26 1.74 -22.21 -6.63
N ASP A 27 1.59 -23.47 -7.03
CA ASP A 27 2.50 -24.13 -7.98
C ASP A 27 2.46 -23.45 -9.37
N TYR A 28 1.28 -23.04 -9.82
CA TYR A 28 1.13 -22.26 -11.05
C TYR A 28 1.81 -20.89 -10.95
N SER A 29 1.59 -20.17 -9.85
CA SER A 29 2.11 -18.82 -9.64
C SER A 29 3.63 -18.81 -9.49
N ALA A 30 4.20 -19.85 -8.87
CA ALA A 30 5.64 -20.02 -8.75
C ALA A 30 6.35 -20.07 -10.11
N LYS A 31 5.75 -20.71 -11.13
CA LYS A 31 6.27 -20.72 -12.51
C LYS A 31 6.33 -19.33 -13.16
N LYS A 32 5.61 -18.35 -12.60
CA LYS A 32 5.59 -16.95 -13.03
C LYS A 32 6.41 -16.03 -12.10
N GLY A 33 7.12 -16.58 -11.13
CA GLY A 33 7.84 -15.80 -10.11
C GLY A 33 6.91 -15.04 -9.15
N VAL A 34 5.63 -15.44 -9.05
CA VAL A 34 4.64 -14.81 -8.17
C VAL A 34 4.41 -15.71 -6.97
N LYS A 35 4.50 -15.14 -5.77
CA LYS A 35 4.15 -15.82 -4.52
C LYS A 35 2.75 -15.42 -4.04
N ILE A 36 2.07 -16.35 -3.38
CA ILE A 36 0.71 -16.19 -2.88
C ILE A 36 0.68 -15.76 -1.42
N TRP A 37 -0.23 -14.85 -1.10
CA TRP A 37 -0.71 -14.54 0.23
C TRP A 37 -2.15 -15.03 0.38
N VAL A 38 -2.56 -15.38 1.59
CA VAL A 38 -3.89 -15.92 1.85
C VAL A 38 -4.57 -15.23 3.02
N TRP A 39 -5.87 -14.98 2.91
CA TRP A 39 -6.67 -14.39 3.97
C TRP A 39 -7.18 -15.43 4.98
N LYS A 40 -7.30 -15.06 6.26
CA LYS A 40 -7.93 -15.89 7.30
C LYS A 40 -8.48 -15.05 8.48
N ALA A 41 -9.71 -15.32 8.89
CA ALA A 41 -10.30 -14.68 10.08
C ALA A 41 -9.66 -15.15 11.40
N TYR A 42 -9.57 -14.23 12.36
CA TYR A 42 -9.31 -14.54 13.77
C TYR A 42 -10.48 -15.31 14.42
N PRO A 43 -11.74 -14.84 14.36
CA PRO A 43 -12.88 -15.57 14.91
C PRO A 43 -13.34 -16.66 13.94
N ASP A 44 -14.13 -17.61 14.45
CA ASP A 44 -14.93 -18.48 13.58
C ASP A 44 -15.89 -17.60 12.78
N ARG A 45 -15.95 -17.83 11.47
CA ARG A 45 -16.68 -16.95 10.56
C ARG A 45 -17.28 -17.73 9.42
N LYS A 46 -18.57 -17.47 9.17
CA LYS A 46 -19.34 -18.09 8.08
C LYS A 46 -19.22 -19.64 8.06
N GLY A 47 -19.12 -20.27 9.23
CA GLY A 47 -18.98 -21.73 9.35
C GLY A 47 -17.58 -22.29 9.09
N ILE A 48 -16.56 -21.42 8.98
CA ILE A 48 -15.14 -21.80 8.91
C ILE A 48 -14.47 -21.42 10.23
N ASP A 49 -13.72 -22.35 10.80
CA ASP A 49 -12.93 -22.14 12.01
C ASP A 49 -11.92 -20.98 11.84
N GLY A 50 -11.82 -20.10 12.83
CA GLY A 50 -10.84 -19.03 12.91
C GLY A 50 -9.48 -19.49 13.46
N LEU A 51 -8.68 -18.52 13.90
CA LEU A 51 -7.33 -18.72 14.44
C LEU A 51 -7.20 -18.42 15.94
N HIS A 52 -8.30 -18.12 16.63
CA HIS A 52 -8.29 -17.80 18.06
C HIS A 52 -7.70 -18.93 18.93
N ASP A 53 -7.87 -20.20 18.52
CA ASP A 53 -7.23 -21.35 19.15
C ASP A 53 -5.75 -21.49 18.72
N PRO A 54 -4.79 -21.57 19.67
CA PRO A 54 -3.36 -21.67 19.34
C PRO A 54 -2.97 -22.91 18.52
N ALA A 55 -3.60 -24.07 18.74
CA ALA A 55 -3.29 -25.28 17.99
C ALA A 55 -3.82 -25.21 16.55
N LYS A 56 -5.02 -24.66 16.36
CA LYS A 56 -5.55 -24.38 15.01
C LYS A 56 -4.68 -23.37 14.26
N ARG A 57 -4.21 -22.32 14.94
CA ARG A 57 -3.27 -21.34 14.36
C ARG A 57 -1.97 -21.99 13.90
N GLU A 58 -1.34 -22.78 14.75
CA GLU A 58 -0.10 -23.48 14.43
C GLU A 58 -0.28 -24.44 13.24
N ALA A 59 -1.35 -25.24 13.24
CA ALA A 59 -1.65 -26.15 12.15
C ALA A 59 -1.86 -25.40 10.82
N PHE A 60 -2.59 -24.28 10.85
CA PHE A 60 -2.80 -23.42 9.68
C PHE A 60 -1.47 -22.87 9.13
N PHE A 61 -0.61 -22.32 10.00
CA PHE A 61 0.67 -21.73 9.58
C PHE A 61 1.62 -22.79 9.02
N LYS A 62 1.68 -23.97 9.66
CA LYS A 62 2.44 -25.11 9.15
C LYS A 62 1.95 -25.50 7.75
N LYS A 63 0.64 -25.64 7.55
CA LYS A 63 0.05 -25.99 6.24
C LYS A 63 0.36 -24.92 5.18
N CYS A 64 0.24 -23.64 5.52
CA CYS A 64 0.64 -22.53 4.64
C CYS A 64 2.09 -22.67 4.17
N LYS A 65 3.02 -22.94 5.08
CA LYS A 65 4.43 -23.15 4.75
C LYS A 65 4.64 -24.38 3.87
N GLU A 66 4.00 -25.51 4.19
CA GLU A 66 4.11 -26.76 3.44
C GLU A 66 3.72 -26.60 1.97
N ILE A 67 2.68 -25.83 1.68
CA ILE A 67 2.22 -25.64 0.30
C ILE A 67 2.88 -24.45 -0.42
N GLY A 68 3.70 -23.64 0.27
CA GLY A 68 4.46 -22.54 -0.33
C GLY A 68 3.81 -21.15 -0.27
N ILE A 69 2.85 -20.91 0.63
CA ILE A 69 2.33 -19.57 0.92
C ILE A 69 3.44 -18.68 1.49
N ALA A 70 3.47 -17.41 1.09
CA ALA A 70 4.49 -16.44 1.51
C ALA A 70 4.08 -15.59 2.71
N GLY A 71 2.78 -15.38 2.90
CA GLY A 71 2.24 -14.56 3.97
C GLY A 71 0.73 -14.65 4.07
N MET A 72 0.19 -14.03 5.11
CA MET A 72 -1.23 -14.11 5.45
C MET A 72 -1.81 -12.73 5.76
N LYS A 73 -3.05 -12.51 5.34
CA LYS A 73 -3.90 -11.39 5.80
C LYS A 73 -4.82 -11.94 6.89
N LEU A 74 -4.62 -11.53 8.13
CA LEU A 74 -5.40 -12.00 9.28
C LEU A 74 -6.38 -10.91 9.72
N ASP A 75 -7.64 -11.25 9.94
CA ASP A 75 -8.72 -10.25 9.94
C ASP A 75 -9.75 -10.42 11.08
N PHE A 76 -10.57 -9.39 11.29
CA PHE A 76 -11.71 -9.32 12.22
C PHE A 76 -11.37 -9.49 13.70
N PHE A 77 -10.41 -8.72 14.21
CA PHE A 77 -10.12 -8.71 15.66
C PHE A 77 -11.06 -7.78 16.43
N ASP A 78 -11.39 -6.63 15.85
CA ASP A 78 -12.39 -5.66 16.29
C ASP A 78 -12.29 -5.24 17.78
N SER A 79 -11.09 -5.35 18.37
CA SER A 79 -10.83 -5.04 19.77
C SER A 79 -9.35 -4.71 20.02
N GLU A 80 -9.07 -3.86 21.01
CA GLU A 80 -7.71 -3.58 21.51
C GLU A 80 -7.42 -4.28 22.85
N ASP A 81 -8.26 -5.24 23.26
CA ASP A 81 -8.14 -5.92 24.54
C ASP A 81 -6.82 -6.68 24.66
N GLN A 82 -6.33 -6.86 25.89
CA GLN A 82 -5.06 -7.53 26.16
C GLN A 82 -4.94 -8.91 25.48
N LYS A 83 -6.05 -9.66 25.37
CA LYS A 83 -6.08 -10.97 24.67
C LYS A 83 -5.76 -10.86 23.18
N ILE A 84 -6.25 -9.82 22.52
CA ILE A 84 -5.98 -9.56 21.10
C ILE A 84 -4.54 -9.11 20.91
N ILE A 85 -4.03 -8.24 21.79
CA ILE A 85 -2.62 -7.84 21.77
C ILE A 85 -1.70 -9.06 21.96
N GLN A 86 -2.04 -9.97 22.88
CA GLN A 86 -1.34 -11.23 23.06
C GLN A 86 -1.42 -12.12 21.82
N PHE A 87 -2.58 -12.16 21.14
CA PHE A 87 -2.72 -12.86 19.87
C PHE A 87 -1.77 -12.31 18.81
N TYR A 88 -1.71 -10.99 18.59
CA TYR A 88 -0.81 -10.41 17.57
C TYR A 88 0.64 -10.84 17.80
N GLN A 89 1.12 -10.75 19.04
CA GLN A 89 2.47 -11.16 19.41
C GLN A 89 2.71 -12.66 19.18
N ALA A 90 1.74 -13.50 19.52
CA ALA A 90 1.82 -14.95 19.30
C ALA A 90 1.80 -15.30 17.81
N ALA A 91 0.88 -14.71 17.04
CA ALA A 91 0.77 -14.93 15.60
C ALA A 91 2.04 -14.49 14.85
N LEU A 92 2.62 -13.34 15.19
CA LEU A 92 3.87 -12.88 14.58
C LEU A 92 5.04 -13.82 14.88
N ARG A 93 5.15 -14.27 16.14
CA ARG A 93 6.18 -15.23 16.57
C ARG A 93 6.02 -16.56 15.86
N ASP A 94 4.80 -17.10 15.80
CA ASP A 94 4.52 -18.38 15.15
C ASP A 94 4.76 -18.28 13.64
N ALA A 95 4.30 -17.21 12.99
CA ALA A 95 4.54 -16.96 11.57
C ALA A 95 6.04 -16.85 11.26
N ALA A 96 6.83 -16.20 12.12
CA ALA A 96 8.28 -16.08 11.95
C ALA A 96 8.98 -17.45 11.95
N LYS A 97 8.56 -18.41 12.79
CA LYS A 97 9.10 -19.79 12.79
C LYS A 97 8.95 -20.46 11.41
N TYR A 98 7.84 -20.17 10.73
CA TYR A 98 7.53 -20.71 9.41
C TYR A 98 7.99 -19.81 8.25
N GLN A 99 8.66 -18.69 8.54
CA GLN A 99 9.07 -17.68 7.56
C GLN A 99 7.88 -17.10 6.77
N LEU A 100 6.76 -16.88 7.45
CA LEU A 100 5.55 -16.28 6.90
C LEU A 100 5.47 -14.81 7.30
N MET A 101 5.06 -13.98 6.33
CA MET A 101 4.75 -12.57 6.52
C MET A 101 3.29 -12.38 6.94
N ILE A 102 2.99 -11.29 7.65
CA ILE A 102 1.65 -10.99 8.17
C ILE A 102 1.19 -9.59 7.77
N ASN A 103 -0.09 -9.49 7.44
CA ASN A 103 -0.87 -8.27 7.31
C ASN A 103 -2.10 -8.39 8.24
N PHE A 104 -2.27 -7.51 9.22
CA PHE A 104 -3.45 -7.54 10.10
C PHE A 104 -4.54 -6.57 9.62
N HIS A 105 -5.78 -7.03 9.45
CA HIS A 105 -6.98 -6.22 9.17
C HIS A 105 -7.99 -6.35 10.31
N GLY A 106 -8.98 -5.45 10.38
CA GLY A 106 -9.89 -5.38 11.53
C GLY A 106 -9.12 -5.17 12.85
N ALA A 107 -8.04 -4.38 12.78
CA ALA A 107 -6.99 -4.31 13.79
C ALA A 107 -6.77 -2.88 14.30
N ASN A 108 -6.17 -2.75 15.48
CA ASN A 108 -5.79 -1.46 16.06
C ASN A 108 -4.49 -0.90 15.45
N LYS A 109 -4.22 0.40 15.59
CA LYS A 109 -2.97 1.01 15.05
C LYS A 109 -1.72 0.28 15.57
N PRO A 110 -0.64 0.18 14.77
CA PRO A 110 0.63 -0.34 15.25
C PRO A 110 1.23 0.60 16.32
N THR A 111 2.05 0.03 17.20
CA THR A 111 2.76 0.72 18.27
C THR A 111 4.26 0.43 18.28
N GLY A 112 4.79 -0.15 17.19
CA GLY A 112 6.22 -0.43 17.00
C GLY A 112 6.55 -1.90 16.79
N GLU A 113 5.53 -2.75 16.61
CA GLU A 113 5.66 -4.20 16.43
C GLU A 113 6.58 -4.54 15.25
N THR A 114 6.61 -3.74 14.19
CA THR A 114 7.51 -3.91 13.04
C THR A 114 8.99 -3.97 13.40
N ARG A 115 9.40 -3.28 14.47
CA ARG A 115 10.79 -3.31 14.95
C ARG A 115 11.10 -4.64 15.63
N THR A 116 10.15 -5.18 16.38
CA THR A 116 10.28 -6.46 17.10
C THR A 116 10.09 -7.65 16.16
N TRP A 117 9.11 -7.53 15.26
CA TRP A 117 8.64 -8.55 14.33
C TRP A 117 8.64 -7.96 12.91
N PRO A 118 9.78 -7.97 12.20
CA PRO A 118 9.87 -7.43 10.85
C PRO A 118 9.05 -8.23 9.82
N ASN A 119 8.48 -9.37 10.21
CA ASN A 119 7.50 -10.11 9.40
C ASN A 119 6.07 -9.55 9.50
N GLU A 120 5.79 -8.58 10.37
CA GLU A 120 4.60 -7.72 10.23
C GLU A 120 4.85 -6.73 9.09
N MET A 121 4.31 -7.04 7.92
CA MET A 121 4.58 -6.26 6.72
C MET A 121 3.71 -5.02 6.67
N THR A 122 2.45 -5.14 7.07
CA THR A 122 1.53 -4.01 7.16
C THR A 122 0.35 -4.34 8.07
N ARG A 123 -0.55 -3.38 8.26
CA ARG A 123 -1.78 -3.52 9.03
C ARG A 123 -2.79 -2.52 8.50
N GLU A 124 -4.07 -2.83 8.46
CA GLU A 124 -5.12 -1.87 8.12
C GLU A 124 -5.14 -0.71 9.14
N ALA A 125 -5.94 -0.81 10.20
CA ALA A 125 -6.12 0.22 11.22
C ALA A 125 -6.28 1.64 10.65
N VAL A 126 -6.81 1.75 9.44
CA VAL A 126 -6.95 2.98 8.66
C VAL A 126 -8.27 2.86 7.92
N ARG A 127 -8.99 3.97 7.77
CA ARG A 127 -10.16 3.99 6.89
C ARG A 127 -9.66 3.97 5.44
N GLY A 128 -9.41 2.77 4.93
CA GLY A 128 -8.84 2.50 3.61
C GLY A 128 -9.84 2.62 2.46
N LEU A 129 -9.37 2.39 1.23
CA LEU A 129 -10.16 2.54 0.00
C LEU A 129 -11.36 1.57 -0.13
N GLU A 130 -11.42 0.55 0.72
CA GLU A 130 -12.61 -0.29 0.88
C GLU A 130 -13.83 0.49 1.40
N ASN A 131 -13.60 1.63 2.07
CA ASN A 131 -14.64 2.54 2.53
C ASN A 131 -15.07 3.51 1.41
N ASN A 132 -15.94 4.46 1.76
CA ASN A 132 -16.41 5.50 0.84
C ASN A 132 -15.70 6.85 1.06
N PRO A 133 -15.56 7.69 0.00
CA PRO A 133 -15.06 9.07 0.07
C PRO A 133 -15.81 9.95 1.10
N PRO A 134 -15.30 11.14 1.45
CA PRO A 134 -14.24 11.91 0.78
C PRO A 134 -12.81 11.48 1.13
N TRP A 135 -11.93 11.49 0.13
CA TRP A 135 -10.52 11.13 0.27
C TRP A 135 -9.56 12.32 0.32
N ALA A 136 -9.87 13.44 -0.34
CA ALA A 136 -8.91 14.54 -0.47
C ALA A 136 -8.44 15.06 0.91
N LEU A 137 -9.41 15.33 1.79
CA LEU A 137 -9.14 15.75 3.15
C LEU A 137 -8.48 14.64 3.98
N ALA A 138 -9.01 13.41 3.91
CA ALA A 138 -8.45 12.27 4.65
C ALA A 138 -6.98 12.04 4.27
N ASN A 139 -6.66 12.11 2.99
CA ASN A 139 -5.32 11.82 2.48
C ASN A 139 -4.26 12.87 2.83
N THR A 140 -4.70 14.06 3.26
CA THR A 140 -3.82 15.10 3.80
C THR A 140 -3.81 15.15 5.34
N ILE A 141 -4.63 14.34 6.02
CA ILE A 141 -4.63 14.17 7.48
C ILE A 141 -3.85 12.91 7.89
N LEU A 142 -4.10 11.80 7.20
CA LEU A 142 -3.53 10.49 7.52
C LEU A 142 -1.99 10.48 7.63
N PRO A 143 -1.21 11.12 6.73
CA PRO A 143 0.25 11.13 6.81
C PRO A 143 0.78 11.72 8.13
N PHE A 144 0.04 12.66 8.72
CA PHE A 144 0.45 13.41 9.91
C PHE A 144 -0.25 12.92 11.18
N THR A 145 -0.99 11.81 11.10
CA THR A 145 -1.73 11.23 12.23
C THR A 145 -1.54 9.72 12.27
N ARG A 146 -2.35 8.95 11.53
CA ARG A 146 -2.32 7.49 11.53
C ARG A 146 -0.95 6.92 11.13
N TYR A 147 -0.28 7.51 10.15
CA TYR A 147 1.04 7.05 9.70
C TYR A 147 2.19 7.40 10.66
N LEU A 148 1.96 8.27 11.66
CA LEU A 148 2.93 8.46 12.75
C LEU A 148 3.05 7.22 13.64
N ALA A 149 1.98 6.42 13.74
CA ALA A 149 1.96 5.19 14.52
C ALA A 149 2.72 4.04 13.83
N GLY A 150 2.86 4.09 12.50
CA GLY A 150 3.54 3.07 11.70
C GLY A 150 2.88 2.85 10.35
N HIS A 151 3.22 1.73 9.69
CA HIS A 151 2.67 1.38 8.39
C HIS A 151 1.14 1.30 8.38
N ALA A 152 0.53 1.39 7.21
CA ALA A 152 -0.87 1.05 7.05
C ALA A 152 -1.18 0.46 5.65
N ASP A 153 -2.10 -0.48 5.59
CA ASP A 153 -2.64 -1.04 4.36
C ASP A 153 -3.88 -0.26 3.94
N PHE A 154 -3.65 0.86 3.25
CA PHE A 154 -4.71 1.73 2.75
C PHE A 154 -5.42 1.20 1.50
N THR A 155 -4.87 0.14 0.89
CA THR A 155 -5.26 -0.42 -0.41
C THR A 155 -5.23 0.59 -1.58
N PRO A 156 -4.06 1.19 -1.88
CA PRO A 156 -3.97 2.29 -2.83
C PRO A 156 -4.20 1.87 -4.28
N VAL A 157 -4.39 2.88 -5.14
CA VAL A 157 -4.56 2.80 -6.60
C VAL A 157 -5.86 2.10 -7.01
N HIS A 158 -6.70 2.88 -7.67
CA HIS A 158 -7.95 2.49 -8.31
C HIS A 158 -8.28 3.59 -9.33
N PHE A 159 -9.02 3.28 -10.39
CA PHE A 159 -9.29 4.24 -11.47
C PHE A 159 -10.79 4.51 -11.70
N GLY A 160 -11.66 3.65 -11.16
CA GLY A 160 -13.10 3.85 -11.16
C GLY A 160 -13.63 4.62 -9.94
N LYS A 161 -14.95 4.53 -9.72
CA LYS A 161 -15.72 5.37 -8.78
C LYS A 161 -15.27 5.37 -7.31
N ARG A 162 -14.52 4.36 -6.86
CA ARG A 162 -14.02 4.28 -5.47
C ARG A 162 -13.14 5.45 -5.08
N ILE A 163 -12.43 6.07 -6.03
CA ILE A 163 -11.56 7.22 -5.76
C ILE A 163 -12.33 8.52 -5.54
N GLY A 164 -13.67 8.52 -5.64
CA GLY A 164 -14.49 9.68 -5.32
C GLY A 164 -14.07 10.94 -6.07
N GLU A 165 -13.76 11.98 -5.31
CA GLU A 165 -13.44 13.31 -5.80
C GLU A 165 -11.96 13.54 -6.16
N VAL A 166 -11.07 12.59 -5.88
CA VAL A 166 -9.63 12.78 -6.12
C VAL A 166 -9.24 12.39 -7.54
N THR A 167 -8.19 13.03 -8.06
CA THR A 167 -7.64 12.69 -9.38
C THR A 167 -6.89 11.35 -9.36
N TRP A 168 -6.67 10.76 -10.55
CA TRP A 168 -5.77 9.60 -10.67
C TRP A 168 -4.38 9.89 -10.09
N SER A 169 -3.83 11.08 -10.36
CA SER A 169 -2.52 11.47 -9.86
C SER A 169 -2.47 11.55 -8.34
N HIS A 170 -3.52 12.10 -7.71
CA HIS A 170 -3.66 12.13 -6.25
C HIS A 170 -3.64 10.72 -5.67
N HIS A 171 -4.44 9.82 -6.25
CA HIS A 171 -4.57 8.51 -5.67
C HIS A 171 -3.31 7.67 -5.83
N ILE A 172 -2.62 7.75 -6.97
CA ILE A 172 -1.30 7.12 -7.16
C ILE A 172 -0.24 7.74 -6.24
N ALA A 173 -0.27 9.05 -6.00
CA ALA A 173 0.64 9.71 -5.07
C ALA A 173 0.57 9.15 -3.64
N THR A 174 -0.56 8.57 -3.25
CA THR A 174 -0.68 7.87 -1.95
C THR A 174 0.30 6.70 -1.83
N MET A 175 0.68 6.00 -2.92
CA MET A 175 1.70 4.93 -2.85
C MET A 175 3.08 5.41 -2.43
N VAL A 176 3.40 6.69 -2.69
CA VAL A 176 4.68 7.28 -2.28
C VAL A 176 4.57 7.83 -0.85
N ILE A 177 3.47 8.53 -0.55
CA ILE A 177 3.26 9.20 0.75
C ILE A 177 3.02 8.18 1.87
N TYR A 178 2.20 7.17 1.62
CA TYR A 178 1.83 6.17 2.61
C TYR A 178 2.89 5.08 2.73
N THR A 179 3.34 4.82 3.95
CA THR A 179 4.31 3.76 4.21
C THR A 179 3.57 2.43 4.36
N SER A 180 3.81 1.51 3.42
CA SER A 180 3.40 0.12 3.53
C SER A 180 4.43 -0.80 2.87
N PRO A 181 5.19 -1.59 3.66
CA PRO A 181 6.11 -2.62 3.13
C PRO A 181 5.44 -3.70 2.26
N PHE A 182 4.11 -3.80 2.30
CA PHE A 182 3.28 -4.60 1.41
C PHE A 182 2.10 -3.76 0.90
N PHE A 183 1.96 -3.59 -0.41
CA PHE A 183 0.81 -2.92 -1.01
C PHE A 183 -0.21 -3.95 -1.50
N CYS A 184 -1.42 -3.94 -0.93
CA CYS A 184 -2.57 -4.56 -1.56
C CYS A 184 -3.19 -3.54 -2.54
N ILE A 185 -2.82 -3.61 -3.82
CA ILE A 185 -3.32 -2.65 -4.82
C ILE A 185 -4.80 -2.94 -5.12
N GLY A 186 -5.66 -1.91 -5.05
CA GLY A 186 -7.10 -2.04 -5.22
C GLY A 186 -7.60 -2.05 -6.66
N ALA A 187 -6.75 -1.69 -7.62
CA ALA A 187 -7.09 -1.64 -9.04
C ALA A 187 -7.06 -3.02 -9.68
N GLU A 188 -7.90 -3.19 -10.71
CA GLU A 188 -7.75 -4.31 -11.62
C GLU A 188 -6.40 -4.23 -12.34
N PRO A 189 -5.68 -5.35 -12.53
CA PRO A 189 -4.38 -5.34 -13.20
C PRO A 189 -4.42 -4.71 -14.59
N GLN A 190 -5.50 -4.92 -15.34
CA GLN A 190 -5.65 -4.37 -16.68
C GLN A 190 -5.75 -2.84 -16.67
N ASP A 191 -6.45 -2.25 -15.69
CA ASP A 191 -6.55 -0.79 -15.57
C ASP A 191 -5.18 -0.15 -15.34
N ILE A 192 -4.28 -0.82 -14.61
CA ILE A 192 -2.90 -0.34 -14.43
C ILE A 192 -2.14 -0.41 -15.76
N LEU A 193 -2.31 -1.48 -16.54
CA LEU A 193 -1.61 -1.66 -17.82
C LEU A 193 -2.07 -0.70 -18.91
N ASP A 194 -3.34 -0.29 -18.85
CA ASP A 194 -3.96 0.66 -19.77
C ASP A 194 -3.72 2.12 -19.35
N ASN A 195 -3.34 2.35 -18.09
CA ASN A 195 -3.03 3.68 -17.60
C ASN A 195 -1.75 4.25 -18.26
N PRO A 196 -1.75 5.52 -18.74
CA PRO A 196 -0.55 6.13 -19.31
C PRO A 196 0.64 6.19 -18.34
N ALA A 197 0.40 6.17 -17.02
CA ALA A 197 1.42 6.21 -15.98
C ALA A 197 1.89 4.83 -15.50
N LYS A 198 1.55 3.72 -16.19
CA LYS A 198 1.85 2.35 -15.77
C LYS A 198 3.29 2.11 -15.34
N ASP A 199 4.26 2.63 -16.07
CA ASP A 199 5.67 2.40 -15.78
C ASP A 199 6.12 3.17 -14.54
N LEU A 200 5.55 4.36 -14.29
CA LEU A 200 5.79 5.10 -13.07
C LEU A 200 5.16 4.37 -11.87
N ILE A 201 3.91 3.93 -11.97
CA ILE A 201 3.21 3.17 -10.92
C ILE A 201 4.00 1.91 -10.54
N LYS A 202 4.38 1.11 -11.55
CA LYS A 202 5.15 -0.14 -11.36
C LYS A 202 6.54 0.10 -10.75
N SER A 203 7.05 1.32 -10.83
CA SER A 203 8.37 1.65 -10.31
C SER A 203 8.41 2.12 -8.86
N ILE A 204 7.25 2.44 -8.27
CA ILE A 204 7.19 2.93 -6.88
C ILE A 204 7.57 1.76 -5.94
N PRO A 205 8.64 1.89 -5.14
CA PRO A 205 9.04 0.85 -4.20
C PRO A 205 8.12 0.83 -2.97
N ALA A 206 8.03 -0.34 -2.31
CA ALA A 206 7.30 -0.49 -1.05
C ALA A 206 8.11 -0.02 0.18
N VAL A 207 9.43 0.06 0.07
CA VAL A 207 10.33 0.44 1.15
C VAL A 207 11.33 1.49 0.69
N TRP A 208 11.75 2.33 1.61
CA TRP A 208 12.50 3.56 1.34
C TRP A 208 13.72 3.64 2.24
N ASP A 209 14.80 4.18 1.71
CA ASP A 209 16.04 4.39 2.47
C ASP A 209 16.03 5.77 3.15
N GLU A 210 15.26 6.71 2.59
CA GLU A 210 15.17 8.08 3.09
C GLU A 210 13.78 8.67 2.80
N THR A 211 13.30 9.52 3.69
CA THR A 211 12.02 10.21 3.58
C THR A 211 12.17 11.62 4.12
N ILE A 212 11.79 12.60 3.31
CA ILE A 212 11.81 14.02 3.63
C ILE A 212 10.38 14.53 3.46
N VAL A 213 9.78 15.01 4.55
CA VAL A 213 8.52 15.75 4.50
C VAL A 213 8.86 17.20 4.24
N LEU A 214 8.45 17.73 3.09
CA LEU A 214 8.81 19.09 2.68
C LEU A 214 7.96 20.12 3.41
N SER A 215 8.54 21.29 3.69
CA SER A 215 7.99 22.32 4.58
C SER A 215 6.69 22.96 4.10
N GLN A 216 6.34 22.79 2.81
CA GLN A 216 5.07 23.21 2.23
C GLN A 216 3.89 22.37 2.75
N SER A 217 4.16 21.21 3.35
CA SER A 217 3.13 20.32 3.92
C SER A 217 2.34 21.02 5.02
N LYS A 218 1.01 20.89 4.97
CA LYS A 218 0.09 21.38 5.99
C LYS A 218 -1.06 20.39 6.15
N ILE A 219 -1.20 19.86 7.38
CA ILE A 219 -2.21 18.86 7.72
C ILE A 219 -3.61 19.33 7.30
N GLY A 220 -4.34 18.46 6.60
CA GLY A 220 -5.68 18.74 6.07
C GLY A 220 -5.71 19.62 4.82
N GLU A 221 -4.57 20.09 4.30
CA GLU A 221 -4.55 20.90 3.08
C GLU A 221 -3.64 20.35 1.98
N VAL A 222 -2.41 19.96 2.32
CA VAL A 222 -1.44 19.46 1.34
C VAL A 222 -0.39 18.59 2.03
N ALA A 223 -0.03 17.47 1.42
CA ALA A 223 1.11 16.67 1.84
C ALA A 223 2.12 16.59 0.70
N VAL A 224 3.39 16.92 1.00
CA VAL A 224 4.49 16.98 0.03
C VAL A 224 5.67 16.15 0.56
N TYR A 225 5.95 15.02 -0.11
CA TYR A 225 6.94 14.05 0.35
C TYR A 225 7.98 13.79 -0.74
N ALA A 226 9.25 13.85 -0.38
CA ALA A 226 10.35 13.33 -1.20
C ALA A 226 10.92 12.07 -0.54
N ARG A 227 11.01 10.95 -1.25
CA ARG A 227 11.52 9.67 -0.72
C ARG A 227 12.54 9.06 -1.66
N ARG A 228 13.56 8.39 -1.11
CA ARG A 228 14.66 7.79 -1.87
C ARG A 228 14.70 6.28 -1.70
N LYS A 229 14.98 5.57 -2.78
CA LYS A 229 15.39 4.16 -2.77
C LYS A 229 16.58 3.96 -3.68
N GLY A 230 17.71 3.52 -3.12
CA GLY A 230 18.99 3.54 -3.82
C GLY A 230 19.32 4.97 -4.26
N ASP A 231 19.52 5.16 -5.56
CA ASP A 231 19.78 6.48 -6.14
C ASP A 231 18.52 7.15 -6.73
N ALA A 232 17.40 6.44 -6.80
CA ALA A 232 16.14 6.96 -7.33
C ALA A 232 15.38 7.76 -6.26
N TRP A 233 14.95 8.97 -6.62
CA TRP A 233 14.08 9.79 -5.79
C TRP A 233 12.66 9.82 -6.35
N PHE A 234 11.69 9.93 -5.45
CA PHE A 234 10.28 10.11 -5.77
C PHE A 234 9.76 11.32 -5.01
N LEU A 235 9.09 12.24 -5.71
CA LEU A 235 8.36 13.36 -5.15
C LEU A 235 6.88 13.10 -5.33
N ALA A 236 6.09 13.22 -4.27
CA ALA A 236 4.64 13.08 -4.34
C ALA A 236 3.95 14.22 -3.63
N VAL A 237 2.85 14.68 -4.24
CA VAL A 237 2.01 15.74 -3.71
C VAL A 237 0.55 15.36 -3.81
N VAL A 238 -0.21 15.62 -2.74
CA VAL A 238 -1.67 15.53 -2.73
C VAL A 238 -2.27 16.82 -2.20
N ASN A 239 -3.25 17.36 -2.92
CA ASN A 239 -4.06 18.51 -2.53
C ASN A 239 -5.34 18.02 -1.84
N GLY A 240 -5.56 18.44 -0.60
CA GLY A 240 -6.76 18.09 0.17
C GLY A 240 -7.91 19.09 0.05
N LEU A 241 -7.67 20.20 -0.65
CA LEU A 241 -8.62 21.29 -0.80
C LEU A 241 -9.53 21.10 -2.00
N LYS A 242 -10.70 21.74 -1.93
CA LYS A 242 -11.66 21.85 -3.06
C LYS A 242 -11.24 22.87 -4.12
N GLU A 243 -10.19 23.63 -3.85
CA GLU A 243 -9.65 24.64 -4.76
C GLU A 243 -8.34 24.13 -5.38
N PRO A 244 -8.02 24.56 -6.63
CA PRO A 244 -6.73 24.28 -7.23
C PRO A 244 -5.60 24.88 -6.40
N ARG A 245 -4.41 24.28 -6.48
CA ARG A 245 -3.22 24.73 -5.75
C ARG A 245 -1.99 24.74 -6.64
N SER A 246 -1.18 25.79 -6.51
CA SER A 246 0.14 25.85 -7.13
C SER A 246 1.21 25.84 -6.05
N LEU A 247 2.30 25.12 -6.28
CA LEU A 247 3.42 24.98 -5.35
C LEU A 247 4.73 25.05 -6.13
N THR A 248 5.74 25.65 -5.51
CA THR A 248 7.12 25.55 -6.01
C THR A 248 7.92 24.70 -5.02
N VAL A 249 8.60 23.69 -5.55
CA VAL A 249 9.44 22.76 -4.79
C VAL A 249 10.90 22.95 -5.21
N ASP A 250 11.75 23.25 -4.23
CA ASP A 250 13.20 23.22 -4.39
C ASP A 250 13.67 21.77 -4.43
N LEU A 251 14.40 21.39 -5.49
CA LEU A 251 14.95 20.04 -5.66
C LEU A 251 16.33 19.87 -5.01
N SER A 252 16.72 20.75 -4.08
CA SER A 252 17.99 20.69 -3.35
C SER A 252 18.21 19.42 -2.52
N PHE A 253 17.17 18.61 -2.28
CA PHE A 253 17.30 17.26 -1.72
C PHE A 253 18.01 16.28 -2.68
N LEU A 254 18.05 16.59 -3.98
CA LEU A 254 18.87 15.84 -4.94
C LEU A 254 20.35 16.21 -4.77
N LYS A 255 21.22 15.21 -4.85
CA LYS A 255 22.67 15.46 -4.95
C LYS A 255 22.99 16.21 -6.25
N LYS A 256 24.08 16.99 -6.28
CA LYS A 256 24.54 17.68 -7.49
C LYS A 256 24.66 16.72 -8.68
N GLY A 257 24.09 17.11 -9.83
CA GLY A 257 24.08 16.32 -11.06
C GLY A 257 22.86 16.63 -11.93
N SER A 258 22.78 15.95 -13.09
CA SER A 258 21.59 15.93 -13.94
C SER A 258 20.79 14.66 -13.68
N TYR A 259 19.47 14.79 -13.70
CA TYR A 259 18.53 13.69 -13.45
C TYR A 259 17.57 13.59 -14.61
N LYS A 260 17.30 12.36 -15.06
CA LYS A 260 16.10 12.08 -15.85
C LYS A 260 14.90 12.23 -14.92
N PHE A 261 13.92 13.01 -15.36
CA PHE A 261 12.71 13.30 -14.60
C PHE A 261 11.49 12.78 -15.35
N SER A 262 10.85 11.76 -14.78
CA SER A 262 9.57 11.24 -15.26
C SER A 262 8.48 11.70 -14.30
N GLN A 263 7.46 12.39 -14.81
CA GLN A 263 6.40 12.94 -13.98
C GLN A 263 5.02 12.54 -14.50
N MET A 264 4.11 12.37 -13.56
CA MET A 264 2.68 12.24 -13.78
C MET A 264 1.99 13.37 -13.01
N LYS A 265 1.19 14.15 -13.73
CA LYS A 265 0.44 15.29 -13.20
C LYS A 265 -1.02 15.23 -13.63
N ASP A 266 -1.85 15.98 -12.93
CA ASP A 266 -3.25 16.17 -13.29
C ASP A 266 -3.43 16.74 -14.70
N ASP A 267 -4.45 16.27 -15.40
CA ASP A 267 -5.06 17.02 -16.50
C ASP A 267 -5.97 18.09 -15.90
N GLN A 268 -5.70 19.37 -16.19
CA GLN A 268 -6.43 20.50 -15.62
C GLN A 268 -7.92 20.52 -16.00
N SER A 269 -8.31 19.80 -17.06
CA SER A 269 -9.69 19.70 -17.54
C SER A 269 -10.42 18.43 -17.10
N LYS A 270 -9.70 17.41 -16.57
CA LYS A 270 -10.25 16.07 -16.32
C LYS A 270 -9.63 15.42 -15.08
N GLN A 271 -10.46 15.07 -14.09
CA GLN A 271 -9.97 14.38 -12.88
C GLN A 271 -9.57 12.91 -13.12
N ALA A 272 -10.32 12.20 -13.96
CA ALA A 272 -10.05 10.81 -14.35
C ALA A 272 -9.10 10.73 -15.56
N ALA A 273 -8.01 11.49 -15.49
CA ALA A 273 -6.94 11.51 -16.49
C ALA A 273 -5.63 11.90 -15.82
N ALA A 274 -4.52 11.50 -16.43
CA ALA A 274 -3.18 11.91 -16.01
C ALA A 274 -2.32 12.19 -17.23
N ILE A 275 -1.48 13.22 -17.13
CA ILE A 275 -0.51 13.59 -18.17
C ILE A 275 0.87 13.12 -17.70
N VAL A 276 1.53 12.31 -18.53
CA VAL A 276 2.90 11.85 -18.29
C VAL A 276 3.87 12.64 -19.13
N LEU A 277 4.93 13.17 -18.51
CA LEU A 277 5.98 13.92 -19.18
C LEU A 277 7.35 13.41 -18.76
N ASN A 278 8.32 13.55 -19.66
CA ASN A 278 9.73 13.27 -19.38
C ASN A 278 10.56 14.52 -19.69
N SER A 279 11.47 14.86 -18.80
CA SER A 279 12.40 15.98 -18.97
C SER A 279 13.68 15.74 -18.17
N GLU A 280 14.52 16.77 -18.07
CA GLU A 280 15.74 16.76 -17.27
C GLU A 280 15.70 17.89 -16.25
N VAL A 281 16.25 17.63 -15.07
CA VAL A 281 16.35 18.61 -13.98
C VAL A 281 17.69 18.46 -13.25
N THR A 282 18.00 19.43 -12.40
CA THR A 282 19.16 19.38 -11.52
C THR A 282 18.74 19.67 -10.08
N SER A 283 19.65 19.53 -9.13
CA SER A 283 19.44 19.94 -7.73
C SER A 283 19.14 21.43 -7.55
N ASN A 284 19.41 22.27 -8.57
CA ASN A 284 19.15 23.71 -8.53
C ASN A 284 17.78 24.08 -9.15
N THR A 285 17.02 23.10 -9.62
CA THR A 285 15.74 23.33 -10.28
C THR A 285 14.66 23.65 -9.25
N MET A 286 13.93 24.75 -9.48
CA MET A 286 12.70 25.09 -8.77
C MET A 286 11.51 24.54 -9.56
N LEU A 287 10.93 23.44 -9.10
CA LEU A 287 9.85 22.74 -9.79
C LEU A 287 8.50 23.37 -9.45
N ASN A 288 7.83 23.93 -10.45
CA ASN A 288 6.46 24.44 -10.32
C ASN A 288 5.44 23.33 -10.60
N ILE A 289 4.58 23.06 -9.61
CA ILE A 289 3.54 22.02 -9.66
C ILE A 289 2.17 22.70 -9.57
N GLN A 290 1.31 22.41 -10.53
CA GLN A 290 -0.10 22.81 -10.52
C GLN A 290 -0.96 21.58 -10.23
N LEU A 291 -1.87 21.72 -9.27
CA LEU A 291 -2.76 20.67 -8.78
C LEU A 291 -4.20 21.10 -8.98
N ASN A 292 -5.03 20.19 -9.44
CA ASN A 292 -6.49 20.38 -9.45
C ASN A 292 -7.03 20.45 -8.00
N PRO A 293 -8.30 20.89 -7.81
CA PRO A 293 -9.08 20.47 -6.66
C PRO A 293 -8.94 18.97 -6.41
N ALA A 294 -8.64 18.57 -5.17
CA ALA A 294 -8.42 17.17 -4.81
C ALA A 294 -7.36 16.46 -5.69
N GLY A 295 -6.45 17.25 -6.26
CA GLY A 295 -5.45 16.84 -7.24
C GLY A 295 -4.18 16.26 -6.66
N GLY A 296 -3.27 15.83 -7.53
CA GLY A 296 -2.00 15.27 -7.11
C GLY A 296 -0.92 15.24 -8.18
N PHE A 297 0.25 14.79 -7.75
CA PHE A 297 1.46 14.77 -8.55
C PHE A 297 2.39 13.66 -8.08
N VAL A 298 3.03 12.98 -9.04
CA VAL A 298 4.15 12.07 -8.75
C VAL A 298 5.29 12.34 -9.74
N GLY A 299 6.49 12.49 -9.22
CA GLY A 299 7.72 12.63 -9.98
C GLY A 299 8.74 11.59 -9.56
N ARG A 300 9.46 11.00 -10.51
CA ARG A 300 10.61 10.13 -10.30
C ARG A 300 11.85 10.77 -10.91
N PHE A 301 12.94 10.76 -10.16
CA PHE A 301 14.24 11.30 -10.56
C PHE A 301 15.27 10.18 -10.54
N ASP A 302 15.87 9.90 -11.69
CA ASP A 302 16.94 8.93 -11.85
C ASP A 302 18.23 9.68 -12.21
N LYS A 303 19.28 9.50 -11.42
CA LYS A 303 20.57 10.14 -11.67
C LYS A 303 21.16 9.63 -12.98
N LYS A 304 21.66 10.54 -13.82
CA LYS A 304 22.42 10.20 -15.02
C LYS A 304 23.87 9.85 -14.72
#